data_AF-A0A2V7JQ32-F1
#
_entry.id   AF-A0A2V7JQ32-F1
#
_cell.length_a   1.000
_cell.length_b   1.000
_cell.length_c   1.000
_cell.angle_alpha   90.00
_cell.angle_beta   90.00
_cell.angle_gamma   90.00
#
_symmetry.space_group_name_H-M   'P 1'
#
loop_
_entity.id
_entity.type
_entity.pdbx_description
1 polymer ?
#
loop_
_entity_poly.entity_id
_entity_poly.type
_entity_poly.pdbx_seq_one_letter_code
_entity_poly.pdbx_strand_id
1 'polypeptide(L)'
;EQKRFLDGLRTATRGIAQLKDGVNRVTRAQSGRDAAAARRAGRFLAGLCGSSRAFLKRGRPQMNPTVYDDTVRVKARRLVTQIDSLISYTPNCESSGAAAPSSTAVEVTKRMKTYDSALRDFRLAIGLPVKDDTSKTAKRQ
;
A
#
# COMPACT_ATOMS: atom_id res chain seq x y z
N GLU A 1 -10.61 -6.79 -20.76
CA GLU A 1 -11.07 -6.16 -19.50
C GLU A 1 -10.45 -6.71 -18.20
N GLN A 2 -10.64 -7.97 -17.79
CA GLN A 2 -10.04 -8.46 -16.53
C GLN A 2 -8.50 -8.36 -16.49
N LYS A 3 -7.82 -8.66 -17.62
CA LYS A 3 -6.37 -8.45 -17.76
C LYS A 3 -5.97 -6.99 -17.51
N ARG A 4 -6.75 -6.03 -18.02
CA ARG A 4 -6.54 -4.59 -17.83
C ARG A 4 -6.67 -4.19 -16.37
N PHE A 5 -7.62 -4.77 -15.64
CA PHE A 5 -7.73 -4.60 -14.20
C PHE A 5 -6.45 -5.06 -13.48
N LEU A 6 -5.94 -6.25 -13.82
CA LEU A 6 -4.71 -6.79 -13.22
C LEU A 6 -3.46 -5.99 -13.57
N ASP A 7 -3.37 -5.44 -14.77
CA ASP A 7 -2.28 -4.55 -15.17
C ASP A 7 -2.33 -3.20 -14.42
N GLY A 8 -3.54 -2.67 -14.22
CA GLY A 8 -3.78 -1.52 -13.34
C GLY A 8 -3.35 -1.79 -11.91
N LEU A 9 -3.75 -2.95 -11.36
CA LEU A 9 -3.38 -3.40 -10.03
C LEU A 9 -1.86 -3.59 -9.88
N ARG A 10 -1.21 -4.17 -10.88
CA ARG A 10 0.27 -4.32 -10.91
C ARG A 10 0.95 -2.96 -10.87
N THR A 11 0.42 -1.99 -11.62
CA THR A 11 0.93 -0.60 -11.62
C THR A 11 0.76 0.05 -10.25
N ALA A 12 -0.43 -0.04 -9.66
CA ALA A 12 -0.70 0.50 -8.32
C ALA A 12 0.20 -0.15 -7.25
N THR A 13 0.39 -1.47 -7.31
CA THR A 13 1.22 -2.23 -6.38
C THR A 13 2.69 -1.77 -6.39
N ARG A 14 3.22 -1.30 -7.53
CA ARG A 14 4.57 -0.69 -7.58
C ARG A 14 4.66 0.57 -6.72
N GLY A 15 3.61 1.40 -6.70
CA GLY A 15 3.52 2.55 -5.80
C GLY A 15 3.46 2.14 -4.33
N ILE A 16 2.72 1.07 -3.99
CA ILE A 16 2.67 0.55 -2.61
C ILE A 16 4.04 0.06 -2.15
N ALA A 17 4.79 -0.60 -3.03
CA ALA A 17 6.15 -1.07 -2.72
C ALA A 17 7.09 0.09 -2.36
N GLN A 18 6.95 1.24 -3.02
CA GLN A 18 7.70 2.46 -2.66
C GLN A 18 7.34 2.94 -1.25
N LEU A 19 6.05 3.03 -0.92
CA LEU A 19 5.61 3.41 0.44
C LEU A 19 6.17 2.48 1.51
N LYS A 20 6.18 1.17 1.24
CA LYS A 20 6.75 0.15 2.14
C LYS A 20 8.23 0.40 2.43
N ASP A 21 9.02 0.69 1.40
CA ASP A 21 10.45 1.01 1.59
C ASP A 21 10.65 2.28 2.43
N GLY A 22 9.90 3.35 2.13
CA GLY A 22 9.95 4.61 2.88
C GLY A 22 9.60 4.42 4.36
N VAL A 23 8.51 3.71 4.66
CA VAL A 23 8.09 3.38 6.03
C VAL A 23 9.16 2.58 6.75
N ASN A 24 9.71 1.54 6.13
CA ASN A 24 10.75 0.71 6.74
C ASN A 24 12.00 1.52 7.10
N ARG A 25 12.38 2.49 6.27
CA ARG A 25 13.50 3.40 6.56
C ARG A 25 13.23 4.29 7.75
N VAL A 26 12.02 4.85 7.85
CA VAL A 26 11.60 5.66 9.00
C VAL A 26 11.61 4.83 10.29
N THR A 27 11.05 3.61 10.26
CA THR A 27 11.05 2.71 11.41
C THR A 27 12.46 2.39 11.89
N ARG A 28 13.39 2.05 10.97
CA ARG A 28 14.80 1.80 11.32
C ARG A 28 15.48 3.03 11.91
N ALA A 29 15.23 4.21 11.34
CA ALA A 29 15.83 5.46 11.83
C ALA A 29 15.35 5.82 13.24
N GLN A 30 14.08 5.51 13.58
CA GLN A 30 13.54 5.71 14.93
C GLN A 30 14.19 4.81 15.97
N SER A 31 14.51 3.57 15.61
CA SER A 31 15.17 2.62 16.51
C SER A 31 16.54 3.11 16.99
N GLY A 32 17.22 3.94 16.18
CA GLY A 32 18.54 4.50 16.51
C GLY A 32 18.54 5.73 17.43
N ARG A 33 17.36 6.24 17.85
CA ARG A 33 17.19 7.46 18.68
C ARG A 33 17.82 8.75 18.10
N ASP A 34 18.23 8.76 16.83
CA ASP A 34 18.73 9.95 16.13
C ASP A 34 17.58 10.71 15.43
N ALA A 35 17.22 11.87 15.98
CA ALA A 35 16.18 12.73 15.43
C ALA A 35 16.53 13.30 14.04
N ALA A 36 17.81 13.53 13.74
CA ALA A 36 18.24 14.00 12.42
C ALA A 36 18.12 12.88 11.38
N ALA A 37 18.49 11.65 11.72
CA ALA A 37 18.22 10.48 10.88
C ALA A 37 16.72 10.28 10.64
N ALA A 38 15.89 10.41 11.67
CA ALA A 38 14.44 10.28 11.55
C ALA A 38 13.83 11.34 10.60
N ARG A 39 14.26 12.61 10.70
CA ARG A 39 13.81 13.67 9.77
C ARG A 39 14.28 13.42 8.33
N ARG A 40 15.52 12.96 8.12
CA ARG A 40 16.03 12.59 6.79
C ARG A 40 15.22 11.44 6.19
N ALA A 41 14.94 10.40 6.96
CA ALA A 41 14.08 9.30 6.55
C ALA A 41 12.64 9.79 6.26
N GLY A 42 12.13 10.73 7.05
CA GLY A 42 10.85 11.39 6.84
C GLY A 42 10.74 12.16 5.52
N ARG A 43 11.77 12.96 5.18
CA ARG A 43 11.86 13.64 3.88
C ARG A 43 11.91 12.65 2.72
N PHE A 44 12.63 11.55 2.89
CA PHE A 44 12.67 10.48 1.91
C PHE A 44 11.30 9.82 1.71
N LEU A 45 10.59 9.51 2.82
CA LEU A 45 9.22 9.00 2.78
C LEU A 45 8.27 9.99 2.07
N ALA A 46 8.38 11.29 2.34
CA ALA A 46 7.58 12.32 1.67
C ALA A 46 7.76 12.28 0.13
N GLY A 47 9.00 12.20 -0.36
CA GLY A 47 9.28 12.07 -1.80
C GLY A 47 8.73 10.77 -2.41
N LEU A 48 8.76 9.67 -1.65
CA LEU A 48 8.16 8.40 -2.07
C LEU A 48 6.63 8.44 -2.07
N CYS A 49 5.99 9.24 -1.22
CA CYS A 49 4.55 9.44 -1.26
C CYS A 49 4.10 10.12 -2.57
N GLY A 50 4.84 11.12 -3.06
CA GLY A 50 4.60 11.70 -4.38
C GLY A 50 4.85 10.73 -5.54
N SER A 51 5.94 9.97 -5.48
CA SER A 51 6.24 8.95 -6.49
C SER A 51 5.17 7.84 -6.53
N SER A 52 4.76 7.36 -5.35
CA SER A 52 3.73 6.35 -5.18
C SER A 52 2.40 6.83 -5.75
N ARG A 53 2.02 8.07 -5.46
CA ARG A 53 0.80 8.70 -5.98
C ARG A 53 0.71 8.63 -7.50
N ALA A 54 1.83 8.83 -8.21
CA ALA A 54 1.85 8.74 -9.67
C ALA A 54 1.52 7.33 -10.17
N PHE A 55 2.06 6.28 -9.53
CA PHE A 55 1.72 4.90 -9.85
C PHE A 55 0.26 4.56 -9.54
N LEU A 56 -0.22 4.96 -8.36
CA LEU A 56 -1.59 4.71 -7.94
C LEU A 56 -2.59 5.39 -8.89
N LYS A 57 -2.38 6.68 -9.20
CA LYS A 57 -3.21 7.44 -10.16
C LYS A 57 -3.16 6.88 -11.59
N ARG A 58 -2.04 6.30 -12.01
CA ARG A 58 -1.91 5.68 -13.34
C ARG A 58 -2.61 4.32 -13.42
N GLY A 59 -2.52 3.51 -12.37
CA GLY A 59 -3.14 2.19 -12.33
C GLY A 59 -4.65 2.23 -12.10
N ARG A 60 -5.12 3.14 -11.24
CA ARG A 60 -6.50 3.23 -10.77
C ARG A 60 -7.57 3.31 -11.89
N PRO A 61 -7.41 4.08 -12.98
CA PRO A 61 -8.38 4.15 -14.07
C PRO A 61 -8.58 2.82 -14.82
N GLN A 62 -7.62 1.91 -14.75
CA GLN A 62 -7.68 0.61 -15.41
C GLN A 62 -8.42 -0.44 -14.57
N MET A 63 -8.64 -0.15 -13.28
CA MET A 63 -9.22 -1.07 -12.31
C MET A 63 -10.74 -0.91 -12.22
N ASN A 64 -11.47 -1.23 -13.31
CA ASN A 64 -12.92 -1.25 -13.29
C ASN A 64 -13.44 -2.53 -12.61
N PRO A 65 -14.14 -2.47 -11.46
CA PRO A 65 -14.63 -3.67 -10.77
C PRO A 65 -15.74 -4.43 -11.50
N THR A 66 -16.47 -3.79 -12.43
CA THR A 66 -17.64 -4.40 -13.10
C THR A 66 -17.25 -5.52 -14.08
N VAL A 67 -15.96 -5.65 -14.38
CA VAL A 67 -15.40 -6.71 -15.23
C VAL A 67 -15.43 -8.09 -14.59
N TYR A 68 -15.81 -8.16 -13.31
CA TYR A 68 -15.95 -9.38 -12.52
C TYR A 68 -17.42 -9.65 -12.16
N ASP A 69 -17.73 -10.91 -11.92
CA ASP A 69 -19.03 -11.39 -11.41
C ASP A 69 -19.27 -10.93 -9.97
N ASP A 70 -20.51 -10.99 -9.49
CA ASP A 70 -20.95 -10.25 -8.29
C ASP A 70 -20.12 -10.51 -7.03
N THR A 71 -19.73 -11.75 -6.75
CA THR A 71 -18.92 -12.09 -5.56
C THR A 71 -17.52 -11.47 -5.62
N VAL A 72 -16.85 -11.60 -6.77
CA VAL A 72 -15.51 -11.06 -7.03
C VAL A 72 -15.55 -9.53 -7.17
N ARG A 73 -16.61 -9.00 -7.78
CA ARG A 73 -16.86 -7.57 -7.96
C ARG A 73 -16.88 -6.82 -6.64
N VAL A 74 -17.51 -7.39 -5.60
CA VAL A 74 -17.50 -6.79 -4.25
C VAL A 74 -16.06 -6.68 -3.71
N LYS A 75 -15.25 -7.73 -3.88
CA LYS A 75 -13.84 -7.72 -3.45
C LYS A 75 -13.00 -6.73 -4.28
N ALA A 76 -13.21 -6.69 -5.59
CA ALA A 76 -12.56 -5.74 -6.49
C ALA A 76 -12.91 -4.28 -6.14
N ARG A 77 -14.18 -3.97 -5.83
CA ARG A 77 -14.62 -2.65 -5.35
C ARG A 77 -13.90 -2.28 -4.06
N ARG A 78 -13.87 -3.19 -3.07
CA ARG A 78 -13.17 -2.96 -1.79
C ARG A 78 -11.69 -2.65 -1.99
N LEU A 79 -11.01 -3.40 -2.85
CA LEU A 79 -9.60 -3.19 -3.19
C LEU A 79 -9.38 -1.81 -3.82
N VAL A 80 -10.23 -1.45 -4.78
CA VAL A 80 -10.21 -0.15 -5.45
C VAL A 80 -10.42 1.01 -4.46
N THR A 81 -11.35 0.88 -3.51
CA THR A 81 -11.55 1.86 -2.43
C THR A 81 -10.29 2.05 -1.58
N GLN A 82 -9.52 0.99 -1.30
CA GLN A 82 -8.27 1.13 -0.54
C GLN A 82 -7.20 1.87 -1.33
N ILE A 83 -7.11 1.65 -2.65
CA ILE A 83 -6.22 2.43 -3.52
C ILE A 83 -6.63 3.91 -3.54
N ASP A 84 -7.93 4.21 -3.65
CA ASP A 84 -8.44 5.57 -3.61
C ASP A 84 -8.13 6.26 -2.27
N SER A 85 -8.24 5.53 -1.17
CA SER A 85 -7.90 5.99 0.18
C SER A 85 -6.39 6.28 0.36
N LEU A 86 -5.53 5.56 -0.36
CA LEU A 86 -4.10 5.84 -0.39
C LEU A 86 -3.80 7.05 -1.27
N ILE A 87 -4.42 7.15 -2.45
CA ILE A 87 -4.28 8.32 -3.34
C ILE A 87 -4.70 9.60 -2.61
N SER A 88 -5.80 9.58 -1.86
CA SER A 88 -6.27 10.75 -1.12
C SER A 88 -5.34 11.15 0.03
N TYR A 89 -4.65 10.19 0.64
CA TYR A 89 -3.72 10.44 1.74
C TYR A 89 -2.31 10.88 1.30
N THR A 90 -1.88 10.53 0.08
CA THR A 90 -0.53 10.86 -0.41
C THR A 90 -0.13 12.35 -0.26
N PRO A 91 -0.98 13.36 -0.51
CA PRO A 91 -0.60 14.76 -0.30
C PRO A 91 -0.27 15.07 1.16
N ASN A 92 -1.04 14.52 2.11
CA ASN A 92 -0.77 14.70 3.54
C ASN A 92 0.52 13.98 3.96
N CYS A 93 0.81 12.81 3.37
CA CYS A 93 2.10 12.16 3.59
C CYS A 93 3.27 13.00 3.07
N GLU A 94 3.13 13.60 1.88
CA GLU A 94 4.14 14.48 1.28
C GLU A 94 4.41 15.70 2.18
N SER A 95 3.37 16.36 2.69
CA SER A 95 3.52 17.54 3.55
C SER A 95 4.05 17.20 4.95
N SER A 96 3.57 16.10 5.54
CA SER A 96 3.81 15.77 6.94
C SER A 96 5.04 14.88 7.16
N GLY A 97 5.55 14.20 6.12
CA GLY A 97 6.60 13.20 6.26
C GLY A 97 7.89 13.72 6.92
N ALA A 98 8.26 14.98 6.66
CA ALA A 98 9.44 15.60 7.28
C ALA A 98 9.18 16.15 8.69
N ALA A 99 7.99 16.73 8.91
CA ALA A 99 7.61 17.39 10.16
C ALA A 99 7.27 16.36 11.25
N ALA A 100 6.56 15.31 10.88
CA ALA A 100 6.08 14.27 11.77
C ALA A 100 6.31 12.88 11.15
N PRO A 101 7.58 12.44 11.02
CA PRO A 101 7.92 11.20 10.33
C PRO A 101 7.25 9.97 10.95
N SER A 102 7.18 9.92 12.28
CA SER A 102 6.61 8.78 13.01
C SER A 102 5.12 8.60 12.82
N SER A 103 4.33 9.66 13.05
CA SER A 103 2.89 9.61 12.86
C SER A 103 2.54 9.38 11.39
N THR A 104 3.28 10.01 10.46
CA THR A 104 3.10 9.80 9.02
C THR A 104 3.33 8.33 8.65
N ALA A 105 4.43 7.72 9.10
CA ALA A 105 4.72 6.32 8.82
C ALA A 105 3.67 5.35 9.42
N VAL A 106 3.16 5.64 10.63
CA VAL A 106 2.09 4.84 11.25
C VAL A 106 0.81 4.88 10.42
N GLU A 107 0.38 6.06 9.96
CA GLU A 107 -0.85 6.21 9.18
C GLU A 107 -0.72 5.59 7.77
N VAL A 108 0.44 5.73 7.12
CA VAL A 108 0.75 5.01 5.87
C VAL A 108 0.67 3.50 6.09
N THR A 109 1.29 2.99 7.17
CA THR A 109 1.26 1.56 7.52
C THR A 109 -0.15 1.04 7.73
N LYS A 110 -1.01 1.80 8.42
CA LYS A 110 -2.42 1.45 8.66
C LYS A 110 -3.17 1.24 7.34
N ARG A 111 -3.04 2.19 6.42
CA ARG A 111 -3.69 2.14 5.09
C ARG A 111 -3.15 1.00 4.24
N MET A 112 -1.84 0.76 4.28
CA MET A 112 -1.22 -0.37 3.59
C MET A 112 -1.73 -1.71 4.11
N LYS A 113 -1.91 -1.89 5.43
CA LYS A 113 -2.50 -3.11 5.99
C LYS A 113 -3.93 -3.34 5.48
N THR A 114 -4.73 -2.28 5.37
CA THR A 114 -6.10 -2.38 4.85
C THR A 114 -6.10 -2.75 3.36
N TYR A 115 -5.20 -2.16 2.58
CA TYR A 115 -4.94 -2.53 1.20
C TYR A 115 -4.51 -3.99 1.05
N ASP A 116 -3.52 -4.45 1.82
CA ASP A 116 -2.99 -5.81 1.75
C ASP A 116 -4.07 -6.86 2.08
N SER A 117 -4.92 -6.58 3.06
CA SER A 117 -6.09 -7.41 3.37
C SER A 117 -7.09 -7.47 2.21
N ALA A 118 -7.44 -6.32 1.61
CA ALA A 118 -8.34 -6.29 0.46
C ALA A 118 -7.74 -6.98 -0.78
N LEU A 119 -6.42 -6.86 -0.98
CA LEU A 119 -5.69 -7.54 -2.05
C LEU A 119 -5.70 -9.05 -1.85
N ARG A 120 -5.50 -9.53 -0.62
CA ARG A 120 -5.59 -10.95 -0.28
C ARG A 120 -6.98 -11.49 -0.59
N ASP A 121 -8.02 -10.84 -0.10
CA ASP A 121 -9.42 -11.23 -0.35
C ASP A 121 -9.72 -11.30 -1.86
N PHE A 122 -9.28 -10.29 -2.61
CA PHE A 122 -9.47 -10.24 -4.05
C PHE A 122 -8.74 -11.38 -4.77
N ARG A 123 -7.46 -11.63 -4.44
CA ARG A 123 -6.67 -12.71 -5.05
C ARG A 123 -7.30 -14.08 -4.82
N LEU A 124 -7.75 -14.36 -3.59
CA LEU A 124 -8.47 -15.58 -3.27
C LEU A 124 -9.75 -15.72 -4.11
N ALA A 125 -10.51 -14.63 -4.26
CA ALA A 125 -11.75 -14.63 -5.02
C ALA A 125 -11.56 -14.91 -6.52
N ILE A 126 -10.40 -14.54 -7.10
CA ILE A 126 -10.06 -14.85 -8.50
C ILE A 126 -9.20 -16.12 -8.66
N GLY A 127 -9.10 -16.94 -7.62
CA GLY A 127 -8.35 -18.21 -7.66
C GLY A 127 -6.83 -18.07 -7.76
N LEU A 128 -6.29 -16.88 -7.47
CA LEU A 128 -4.83 -16.69 -7.45
C LEU A 128 -4.24 -17.12 -6.11
N PRO A 129 -3.07 -17.79 -6.12
CA PRO A 129 -2.39 -18.15 -4.89
C PRO A 129 -2.05 -16.91 -4.08
N VAL A 130 -2.37 -16.97 -2.79
CA VAL A 130 -1.88 -16.07 -1.77
C VAL A 130 -0.77 -16.84 -1.06
N LYS A 131 0.45 -16.31 -1.04
CA LYS A 131 1.50 -16.88 -0.19
C LYS A 131 0.99 -16.80 1.25
N ASP A 132 0.87 -17.95 1.92
CA ASP A 132 0.59 -17.94 3.35
C ASP A 132 1.69 -17.16 4.06
N ASP A 133 1.29 -16.30 4.99
CA ASP A 133 2.22 -15.70 5.94
C ASP A 133 2.92 -16.84 6.67
N THR A 134 4.18 -17.11 6.31
CA THR A 134 5.08 -18.05 7.01
C THR A 134 5.39 -17.61 8.46
N SER A 135 4.67 -16.63 8.98
CA SER A 135 4.66 -16.20 10.39
C SER A 135 3.84 -17.12 11.29
N LYS A 136 3.11 -18.11 10.75
CA LYS A 136 2.61 -19.22 11.57
C LYS A 136 3.71 -20.26 11.73
N THR A 137 4.58 -20.05 12.70
CA THR A 137 5.39 -21.13 13.28
C THR A 137 4.44 -22.27 13.64
N ALA A 138 4.57 -23.41 12.96
CA ALA A 138 3.93 -24.63 13.40
C ALA A 138 4.40 -24.93 14.82
N LYS A 139 3.50 -24.87 15.80
CA LYS A 139 3.71 -25.53 17.09
C LYS A 139 3.82 -27.02 16.77
N ARG A 140 5.04 -27.55 16.75
CA ARG A 140 5.27 -28.99 16.84
C ARG A 140 4.83 -29.42 18.25
N GLN A 141 3.85 -30.32 18.30
CA GLN A 141 3.64 -31.21 19.44
C GLN A 141 4.77 -32.24 19.47
#